data_AF-A0A4Q3VLQ6-F1
#
_entry.id   AF-A0A4Q3VLQ6-F1
#
_cell.length_a   1.000
_cell.length_b   1.000
_cell.length_c   1.000
_cell.angle_alpha   90.00
_cell.angle_beta   90.00
_cell.angle_gamma   90.00
#
_symmetry.space_group_name_H-M   'P 1'
#
loop_
_entity.id
_entity.type
_entity.pdbx_description
1 polymer ?
#
loop_
_entity_poly.entity_id
_entity_poly.type
_entity_poly.pdbx_seq_one_letter_code
_entity_poly.pdbx_strand_id
1 'polypeptide(L)'
;MRGFCMLSRRIFLYRLYLVFNIAIIWVLFSLLFLHNIVKVDKELLQSRRLSFFSLAFAIIGFIVVSAEAFYLQNAFRKLPLWLSTILRMMLTFFLFLLVGIIFLSIYFIFSYHGTFTDFVDIFLENILLTPSFLMFIIDLGVLSFISILILEVTDKYGPGGIGNLLRGRYNKPQNENRIFLFLDINDSTTIAERIGHERYFNLLKDFFADITDPILSNSGHIYQYVGDEISLYWKNTIINKLRCLAFVREACVAINRRQEYYLKMYDVVPTFKTGIHAGEVTAGYIGIIKKELVFSGDTLNTTARIRSKCHELNEPFVASAEFLDGLTKPKGYQINEIGEIELRGRMEKEKLFSVRFA
;
A
#
# COMPACT_ATOMS: atom_id res chain seq x y z
N MET A 1 -2.55 2.12 25.56
CA MET A 1 -1.48 1.53 24.73
C MET A 1 -2.11 0.95 23.47
N ARG A 2 -1.94 1.60 22.31
CA ARG A 2 -2.42 1.04 21.04
C ARG A 2 -1.46 -0.07 20.65
N GLY A 3 -1.92 -1.31 20.74
CA GLY A 3 -1.16 -2.47 20.29
C GLY A 3 -0.71 -2.25 18.84
N PHE A 4 0.55 -2.52 18.57
CA PHE A 4 1.05 -2.72 17.22
C PHE A 4 0.09 -3.68 16.53
N CYS A 5 -0.77 -3.16 15.66
CA CYS A 5 -1.51 -3.99 14.72
C CYS A 5 -0.43 -4.70 13.90
N MET A 6 -0.21 -5.99 14.17
CA MET A 6 0.71 -6.79 13.38
C MET A 6 0.25 -6.66 11.93
N LEU A 7 1.06 -5.99 11.10
CA LEU A 7 0.81 -5.88 9.67
C LEU A 7 0.49 -7.27 9.13
N SER A 8 -0.63 -7.44 8.43
CA SER A 8 -0.93 -8.74 7.84
C SER A 8 0.24 -9.21 6.98
N ARG A 9 0.44 -10.53 6.91
CA ARG A 9 1.55 -11.15 6.18
C ARG A 9 1.69 -10.58 4.76
N ARG A 10 0.57 -10.21 4.11
CA ARG A 10 0.58 -9.61 2.77
C ARG A 10 1.03 -8.15 2.76
N ILE A 11 0.59 -7.31 3.70
CA ILE A 11 1.12 -5.94 3.80
C ILE A 11 2.61 -6.00 4.11
N PHE A 12 3.02 -6.88 5.00
CA PHE A 12 4.43 -7.10 5.31
C PHE A 12 5.23 -7.49 4.05
N LEU A 13 4.77 -8.51 3.31
CA LEU A 13 5.43 -8.95 2.06
C LEU A 13 5.45 -7.85 0.98
N TYR A 14 4.39 -7.06 0.88
CA TYR A 14 4.33 -5.94 -0.06
C TYR A 14 5.30 -4.83 0.31
N ARG A 15 5.35 -4.43 1.59
CA ARG A 15 6.34 -3.46 2.09
C ARG A 15 7.76 -4.00 1.91
N LEU A 16 7.98 -5.29 2.16
CA LEU A 16 9.29 -5.93 1.91
C LEU A 16 9.68 -5.90 0.43
N TYR A 17 8.72 -6.12 -0.48
CA TYR A 17 8.95 -5.97 -1.92
C TYR A 17 9.33 -4.53 -2.28
N LEU A 18 8.67 -3.52 -1.71
CA LEU A 18 9.05 -2.10 -1.93
C LEU A 18 10.44 -1.81 -1.39
N VAL A 19 10.75 -2.24 -0.17
CA VAL A 19 12.08 -2.11 0.44
C VAL A 19 13.14 -2.73 -0.45
N PHE A 20 12.89 -3.93 -0.98
CA PHE A 20 13.82 -4.61 -1.87
C PHE A 20 14.09 -3.81 -3.16
N ASN A 21 13.05 -3.26 -3.80
CA ASN A 21 13.23 -2.45 -5.01
C ASN A 21 13.96 -1.13 -4.72
N ILE A 22 13.65 -0.45 -3.62
CA ILE A 22 14.37 0.77 -3.22
C ILE A 22 15.82 0.44 -2.85
N ALA A 23 16.07 -0.67 -2.16
CA ALA A 23 17.44 -1.13 -1.85
C ALA A 23 18.25 -1.39 -3.13
N ILE A 24 17.65 -1.93 -4.20
CA ILE A 24 18.32 -2.06 -5.50
C ILE A 24 18.70 -0.67 -6.06
N ILE A 25 17.82 0.32 -5.96
CA ILE A 25 18.13 1.71 -6.37
C ILE A 25 19.32 2.24 -5.57
N TRP A 26 19.36 2.00 -4.26
CA TRP A 26 20.49 2.38 -3.41
C TRP A 26 21.81 1.70 -3.81
N VAL A 27 21.78 0.42 -4.18
CA VAL A 27 22.98 -0.29 -4.65
C VAL A 27 23.45 0.23 -6.01
N LEU A 28 22.54 0.45 -6.96
CA LEU A 28 22.90 1.02 -8.26
C LEU A 28 23.49 2.43 -8.12
N PHE A 29 22.90 3.22 -7.22
CA PHE A 29 23.37 4.55 -6.91
C PHE A 29 24.73 4.52 -6.20
N SER A 30 24.98 3.59 -5.28
CA SER A 30 26.28 3.47 -4.62
C SER A 30 27.40 3.10 -5.59
N LEU A 31 27.12 2.30 -6.62
CA LEU A 31 28.06 2.03 -7.71
C LEU A 31 28.35 3.27 -8.57
N LEU A 32 27.34 4.09 -8.85
CA LEU A 32 27.49 5.35 -9.58
C LEU A 32 28.32 6.36 -8.77
N PHE A 33 27.99 6.51 -7.49
CA PHE A 33 28.72 7.36 -6.55
C PHE A 33 30.20 6.96 -6.48
N LEU A 34 30.45 5.66 -6.39
CA LEU A 34 31.80 5.13 -6.36
C LEU A 34 32.56 5.43 -7.65
N HIS A 35 31.92 5.32 -8.81
CA HIS A 35 32.51 5.75 -10.09
C HIS A 35 32.84 7.25 -10.10
N ASN A 36 31.98 8.09 -9.53
CA ASN A 36 32.20 9.54 -9.43
C ASN A 36 33.37 9.87 -8.50
N ILE A 37 33.51 9.20 -7.34
CA ILE A 37 34.70 9.37 -6.48
C ILE A 37 35.97 8.96 -7.21
N VAL A 38 35.99 7.80 -7.90
CA VAL A 38 37.16 7.34 -8.67
C VAL A 38 37.64 8.41 -9.65
N LYS A 39 36.70 9.17 -10.23
CA LYS A 39 37.00 10.21 -11.22
C LYS A 39 37.51 11.50 -10.58
N VAL A 40 37.02 11.86 -9.40
CA VAL A 40 37.37 13.10 -8.68
C VAL A 40 38.64 12.93 -7.85
N ASP A 41 38.86 11.75 -7.27
CA ASP A 41 39.88 11.49 -6.28
C ASP A 41 40.56 10.13 -6.54
N LYS A 42 41.51 10.15 -7.48
CA LYS A 42 42.17 8.93 -8.03
C LYS A 42 43.04 8.21 -7.00
N GLU A 43 43.50 8.90 -5.95
CA GLU A 43 44.41 8.34 -4.93
C GLU A 43 43.66 7.55 -3.85
N LEU A 44 42.42 7.93 -3.52
CA LEU A 44 41.64 7.33 -2.42
C LEU A 44 41.33 5.84 -2.63
N LEU A 45 41.42 5.34 -3.87
CA LEU A 45 40.95 4.03 -4.29
C LEU A 45 42.06 3.05 -4.72
N GLN A 46 43.31 3.48 -4.83
CA GLN A 46 44.41 2.57 -5.20
C GLN A 46 44.70 1.50 -4.13
N SER A 47 44.27 1.71 -2.88
CA SER A 47 44.59 0.85 -1.73
C SER A 47 43.41 0.10 -1.11
N ARG A 48 42.17 0.34 -1.56
CA ARG A 48 40.95 -0.17 -0.87
C ARG A 48 40.16 -1.12 -1.76
N ARG A 49 39.72 -2.26 -1.19
CA ARG A 49 38.86 -3.23 -1.89
C ARG A 49 37.47 -2.64 -2.10
N LEU A 50 37.21 -2.20 -3.33
CA LEU A 50 35.98 -1.58 -3.82
C LEU A 50 34.69 -2.31 -3.42
N SER A 51 34.75 -3.65 -3.35
CA SER A 51 33.64 -4.52 -2.97
C SER A 51 33.20 -4.40 -1.51
N PHE A 52 34.09 -4.00 -0.60
CA PHE A 52 33.76 -3.85 0.81
C PHE A 52 32.92 -2.59 1.05
N PHE A 53 33.25 -1.51 0.34
CA PHE A 53 32.52 -0.25 0.39
C PHE A 53 31.10 -0.41 -0.14
N SER A 54 30.94 -1.00 -1.32
CA SER A 54 29.60 -1.23 -1.91
C SER A 54 28.72 -2.14 -1.04
N LEU A 55 29.30 -3.15 -0.39
CA LEU A 55 28.59 -4.03 0.55
C LEU A 55 28.11 -3.27 1.80
N ALA A 56 28.96 -2.44 2.41
CA ALA A 56 28.57 -1.62 3.55
C ALA A 56 27.43 -0.66 3.19
N PHE A 57 27.48 -0.04 2.00
CA PHE A 57 26.40 0.81 1.49
C PHE A 57 25.10 0.06 1.25
N ALA A 58 25.16 -1.15 0.70
CA ALA A 58 23.99 -1.99 0.51
C ALA A 58 23.31 -2.35 1.83
N ILE A 59 24.11 -2.69 2.86
CA ILE A 59 23.61 -3.02 4.20
C ILE A 59 22.97 -1.79 4.85
N ILE A 60 23.64 -0.64 4.81
CA ILE A 60 23.12 0.61 5.36
C ILE A 60 21.81 1.02 4.65
N GLY A 61 21.81 0.99 3.31
CA GLY A 61 20.62 1.29 2.52
C GLY A 61 19.47 0.36 2.86
N PHE A 62 19.72 -0.94 2.99
CA PHE A 62 18.69 -1.90 3.38
C PHE A 62 18.12 -1.62 4.78
N ILE A 63 18.97 -1.32 5.77
CA ILE A 63 18.54 -0.98 7.13
C ILE A 63 17.70 0.29 7.15
N VAL A 64 18.19 1.35 6.51
CA VAL A 64 17.52 2.66 6.43
C VAL A 64 16.15 2.53 5.76
N VAL A 65 16.12 1.92 4.58
CA VAL A 65 14.87 1.75 3.80
C VAL A 65 13.88 0.86 4.54
N SER A 66 14.36 -0.18 5.24
CA SER A 66 13.51 -1.01 6.09
C SER A 66 12.95 -0.21 7.27
N ALA A 67 13.76 0.61 7.93
CA ALA A 67 13.30 1.48 9.00
C ALA A 67 12.23 2.46 8.51
N GLU A 68 12.46 3.10 7.36
CA GLU A 68 11.52 4.00 6.72
C GLU A 68 10.18 3.32 6.40
N ALA A 69 10.21 2.20 5.68
CA ALA A 69 9.01 1.52 5.19
C ALA A 69 8.18 0.86 6.30
N PHE A 70 8.80 0.36 7.37
CA PHE A 70 8.07 -0.36 8.43
C PHE A 70 7.71 0.51 9.64
N TYR A 71 8.59 1.43 10.05
CA TYR A 71 8.44 2.15 11.31
C TYR A 71 8.12 3.63 11.08
N LEU A 72 8.97 4.34 10.34
CA LEU A 72 8.91 5.81 10.28
C LEU A 72 7.69 6.32 9.53
N GLN A 73 7.27 5.61 8.50
CA GLN A 73 6.07 5.96 7.75
C GLN A 73 4.82 6.00 8.63
N ASN A 74 4.68 5.02 9.52
CA ASN A 74 3.54 4.93 10.42
C ASN A 74 3.67 5.90 11.61
N ALA A 75 4.89 6.10 12.13
CA ALA A 75 5.15 6.98 13.27
C ALA A 75 4.81 8.45 12.97
N PHE A 76 5.11 8.93 11.76
CA PHE A 76 4.94 10.33 11.37
C PHE A 76 3.68 10.61 10.55
N ARG A 77 2.77 9.64 10.40
CA ARG A 77 1.55 9.76 9.56
C ARG A 77 0.60 10.90 9.96
N LYS A 78 0.66 11.36 11.23
CA LYS A 78 -0.18 12.45 11.73
C LYS A 78 0.41 13.85 11.52
N LEU A 79 1.69 13.93 11.15
CA LEU A 79 2.36 15.22 10.96
C LEU A 79 2.10 15.74 9.55
N PRO A 80 2.17 17.06 9.33
CA PRO A 80 2.23 17.64 8.00
C PRO A 80 3.35 17.00 7.17
N LEU A 81 3.13 16.85 5.86
CA LEU A 81 4.05 16.15 4.96
C LEU A 81 5.48 16.70 5.06
N TRP A 82 5.66 18.02 4.99
CA TRP A 82 6.98 18.65 5.05
C TRP A 82 7.75 18.31 6.33
N LEU A 83 7.07 18.35 7.49
CA LEU A 83 7.67 18.03 8.77
C LEU A 83 7.99 16.54 8.88
N SER A 84 7.08 15.67 8.43
CA SER A 84 7.31 14.23 8.35
C SER A 84 8.52 13.90 7.47
N THR A 85 8.66 14.54 6.31
CA THR A 85 9.80 14.36 5.40
C THR A 85 11.12 14.81 6.05
N ILE A 86 11.16 16.00 6.66
CA ILE A 86 12.38 16.51 7.31
C ILE A 86 12.79 15.58 8.46
N LEU A 87 11.87 15.18 9.33
CA LEU A 87 12.19 14.29 10.46
C LEU A 87 12.69 12.92 9.98
N ARG A 88 12.12 12.37 8.91
CA ARG A 88 12.60 11.13 8.29
C ARG A 88 14.00 11.30 7.70
N MET A 89 14.27 12.37 6.97
CA MET A 89 15.60 12.66 6.43
C MET A 89 16.64 12.84 7.54
N MET A 90 16.30 13.58 8.61
CA MET A 90 17.17 13.75 9.78
C MET A 90 17.47 12.40 10.46
N LEU A 91 16.47 11.54 10.60
CA LEU A 91 16.66 10.22 11.20
C LEU A 91 17.48 9.29 10.30
N THR A 92 17.26 9.33 8.98
CA THR A 92 18.07 8.59 8.00
C THR A 92 19.52 9.03 8.03
N PHE A 93 19.77 10.34 8.11
CA PHE A 93 21.10 10.90 8.30
C PHE A 93 21.73 10.47 9.63
N PHE A 94 20.97 10.50 10.73
CA PHE A 94 21.44 10.04 12.04
C PHE A 94 21.79 8.54 12.05
N LEU A 95 20.94 7.69 11.45
CA LEU A 95 21.19 6.26 11.31
C LEU A 95 22.46 6.01 10.48
N PHE A 96 22.63 6.78 9.40
CA PHE A 96 23.85 6.71 8.59
C PHE A 96 25.11 7.05 9.42
N LEU A 97 25.09 8.17 10.16
CA LEU A 97 26.21 8.56 11.03
C LEU A 97 26.52 7.49 12.08
N LEU A 98 25.48 6.94 12.72
CA LEU A 98 25.62 5.89 13.73
C LEU A 98 26.30 4.64 13.14
N VAL A 99 25.87 4.20 11.95
CA VAL A 99 26.49 3.05 11.29
C VAL A 99 27.92 3.38 10.85
N GLY A 100 28.17 4.59 10.34
CA GLY A 100 29.51 5.07 10.01
C GLY A 100 30.47 5.03 11.21
N ILE A 101 30.02 5.49 12.39
CA ILE A 101 30.79 5.44 13.64
C ILE A 101 31.09 4.01 14.05
N ILE A 102 30.13 3.08 13.91
CA ILE A 102 30.35 1.66 14.21
C ILE A 102 31.44 1.07 13.30
N PHE A 103 31.37 1.31 11.99
CA PHE A 103 32.40 0.85 11.05
C PHE A 103 33.77 1.46 11.36
N LEU A 104 33.81 2.75 11.69
CA LEU A 104 35.03 3.44 12.08
C LEU A 104 35.64 2.83 13.36
N SER A 105 34.79 2.53 14.34
CA SER A 105 35.21 1.90 15.61
C SER A 105 35.78 0.49 15.38
N ILE A 106 35.14 -0.30 14.50
CA ILE A 106 35.64 -1.62 14.09
C ILE A 106 37.00 -1.48 13.40
N TYR A 107 37.15 -0.52 12.48
CA TYR A 107 38.42 -0.29 11.79
C TYR A 107 39.53 0.13 12.77
N PHE A 108 39.22 1.00 13.72
CA PHE A 108 40.15 1.41 14.78
C PHE A 108 40.64 0.23 15.61
N ILE A 109 39.72 -0.63 16.09
CA ILE A 109 40.06 -1.76 16.98
C ILE A 109 40.86 -2.86 16.26
N PHE A 110 40.50 -3.19 15.02
CA PHE A 110 41.01 -4.38 14.35
C PHE A 110 42.11 -4.13 13.33
N SER A 111 42.26 -2.90 12.84
CA SER A 111 43.12 -2.61 11.69
C SER A 111 44.02 -1.40 11.87
N TYR A 112 43.77 -0.53 12.86
CA TYR A 112 44.60 0.63 13.13
C TYR A 112 45.52 0.35 14.32
N HIS A 113 46.82 0.63 14.14
CA HIS A 113 47.85 0.36 15.16
C HIS A 113 48.44 1.64 15.79
N GLY A 114 47.85 2.82 15.53
CA GLY A 114 48.27 4.10 16.09
C GLY A 114 47.44 4.54 17.30
N THR A 115 47.62 5.79 17.74
CA THR A 115 46.86 6.36 18.86
C THR A 115 45.46 6.84 18.43
N PHE A 116 44.53 6.97 19.40
CA PHE A 116 43.17 7.43 19.11
C PHE A 116 43.14 8.88 18.59
N THR A 117 44.00 9.76 19.11
CA THR A 117 44.06 11.17 18.67
C THR A 117 44.52 11.28 17.22
N ASP A 118 45.59 10.56 16.86
CA ASP A 118 46.11 10.56 15.49
C ASP A 118 45.06 9.99 14.52
N PHE A 119 44.32 8.97 14.95
CA PHE A 119 43.24 8.40 14.16
C PHE A 119 42.12 9.41 13.87
N VAL A 120 41.68 10.16 14.89
CA VAL A 120 40.61 11.16 14.76
C VAL A 120 41.03 12.30 13.85
N ASP A 121 42.26 12.80 14.00
CA ASP A 121 42.78 13.89 13.17
C ASP A 121 42.90 13.47 11.70
N ILE A 122 43.46 12.28 11.45
CA ILE A 122 43.54 11.70 10.10
C ILE A 122 42.15 11.52 9.49
N PHE A 123 41.17 11.06 10.27
CA PHE A 123 39.80 10.87 9.79
C PHE A 123 39.09 12.19 9.46
N LEU A 124 39.25 13.20 10.32
CA LEU A 124 38.63 14.51 10.11
C LEU A 124 39.17 15.17 8.84
N GLU A 125 40.48 15.19 8.67
CA GLU A 125 41.13 15.88 7.56
C GLU A 125 40.99 15.12 6.24
N ASN A 126 41.25 13.80 6.24
CA ASN A 126 41.31 13.01 5.01
C ASN A 126 39.99 12.39 4.59
N ILE A 127 38.94 12.45 5.43
CA ILE A 127 37.62 11.92 5.09
C ILE A 127 36.57 13.01 5.22
N LEU A 128 36.30 13.53 6.43
CA LEU A 128 35.15 14.42 6.66
C LEU A 128 35.26 15.78 5.96
N LEU A 129 36.46 16.36 5.88
CA LEU A 129 36.70 17.68 5.27
C LEU A 129 36.97 17.62 3.76
N THR A 130 36.83 16.45 3.14
CA THR A 130 37.05 16.30 1.69
C THR A 130 35.82 16.72 0.87
N PRO A 131 36.01 17.27 -0.34
CA PRO A 131 34.90 17.51 -1.27
C PRO A 131 34.12 16.24 -1.62
N SER A 132 34.81 15.09 -1.64
CA SER A 132 34.23 13.77 -1.85
C SER A 132 33.19 13.42 -0.78
N PHE A 133 33.45 13.76 0.49
CA PHE A 133 32.49 13.56 1.57
C PHE A 133 31.31 14.53 1.50
N LEU A 134 31.51 15.78 1.08
CA LEU A 134 30.39 16.70 0.87
C LEU A 134 29.45 16.21 -0.24
N MET A 135 30.00 15.78 -1.37
CA MET A 135 29.23 15.17 -2.47
C MET A 135 28.46 13.94 -1.98
N PHE A 136 29.11 13.13 -1.15
CA PHE A 136 28.49 11.97 -0.54
C PHE A 136 27.26 12.32 0.33
N ILE A 137 27.35 13.35 1.17
CA ILE A 137 26.22 13.78 2.02
C ILE A 137 25.06 14.32 1.18
N ILE A 138 25.37 15.10 0.13
CA ILE A 138 24.35 15.61 -0.80
C ILE A 138 23.63 14.45 -1.49
N ASP A 139 24.39 13.50 -2.02
CA ASP A 139 23.89 12.32 -2.70
C ASP A 139 22.99 11.46 -1.79
N LEU A 140 23.41 11.24 -0.54
CA LEU A 140 22.62 10.54 0.47
C LEU A 140 21.30 11.27 0.75
N GLY A 141 21.33 12.60 0.88
CA GLY A 141 20.15 13.43 1.09
C GLY A 141 19.17 13.35 -0.08
N VAL A 142 19.66 13.44 -1.31
CA VAL A 142 18.86 13.30 -2.54
C VAL A 142 18.22 11.91 -2.62
N LEU A 143 18.99 10.85 -2.34
CA LEU A 143 18.52 9.48 -2.42
C LEU A 143 17.46 9.17 -1.35
N SER A 144 17.65 9.64 -0.12
CA SER A 144 16.65 9.54 0.95
C SER A 144 15.37 10.28 0.57
N PHE A 145 15.48 11.50 0.05
CA PHE A 145 14.33 12.26 -0.41
C PHE A 145 13.55 11.54 -1.52
N ILE A 146 14.24 10.99 -2.54
CA ILE A 146 13.62 10.19 -3.60
C ILE A 146 12.95 8.93 -3.04
N SER A 147 13.60 8.25 -2.09
CA SER A 147 13.04 7.04 -1.44
C SER A 147 11.75 7.37 -0.69
N ILE A 148 11.75 8.44 0.10
CA ILE A 148 10.56 8.93 0.82
C ILE A 148 9.45 9.30 -0.16
N LEU A 149 9.78 9.99 -1.27
CA LEU A 149 8.80 10.35 -2.29
C LEU A 149 8.18 9.11 -2.95
N ILE A 150 8.98 8.09 -3.29
CA ILE A 150 8.48 6.84 -3.85
C ILE A 150 7.51 6.16 -2.88
N LEU A 151 7.86 6.09 -1.59
CA LEU A 151 6.99 5.51 -0.56
C LEU A 151 5.68 6.30 -0.41
N GLU A 152 5.75 7.63 -0.35
CA GLU A 152 4.58 8.49 -0.17
C GLU A 152 3.62 8.44 -1.37
N VAL A 153 4.17 8.45 -2.59
CA VAL A 153 3.38 8.29 -3.81
C VAL A 153 2.79 6.87 -3.86
N THR A 154 3.54 5.84 -3.46
CA THR A 154 3.05 4.46 -3.48
C THR A 154 1.87 4.26 -2.53
N ASP A 155 1.93 4.84 -1.33
CA ASP A 155 0.82 4.81 -0.37
C ASP A 155 -0.45 5.47 -0.93
N LYS A 156 -0.29 6.56 -1.70
CA LYS A 156 -1.41 7.31 -2.26
C LYS A 156 -2.09 6.60 -3.44
N TYR A 157 -1.32 6.00 -4.34
CA TYR A 157 -1.84 5.37 -5.55
C TYR A 157 -2.06 3.85 -5.41
N GLY A 158 -1.62 3.26 -4.29
CA GLY A 158 -1.74 1.85 -4.00
C GLY A 158 -0.84 0.94 -4.86
N PRO A 159 -0.95 -0.39 -4.66
CA PRO A 159 -0.10 -1.37 -5.33
C PRO A 159 -0.19 -1.30 -6.86
N GLY A 160 0.97 -1.05 -7.50
CA GLY A 160 1.10 -0.99 -8.97
C GLY A 160 0.72 0.36 -9.59
N GLY A 161 0.22 1.33 -8.81
CA GLY A 161 -0.16 2.66 -9.29
C GLY A 161 0.98 3.41 -9.96
N ILE A 162 2.13 3.54 -9.29
CA ILE A 162 3.34 4.20 -9.84
C ILE A 162 3.81 3.52 -11.13
N GLY A 163 3.83 2.18 -11.16
CA GLY A 163 4.28 1.45 -12.35
C GLY A 163 3.38 1.71 -13.57
N ASN A 164 2.06 1.77 -13.37
CA ASN A 164 1.11 2.11 -14.42
C ASN A 164 1.25 3.58 -14.86
N LEU A 165 1.54 4.49 -13.93
CA LEU A 165 1.78 5.90 -14.21
C LEU A 165 3.05 6.10 -15.05
N LEU A 166 4.18 5.50 -14.64
CA LEU A 166 5.47 5.61 -15.34
C LEU A 166 5.41 5.00 -16.75
N ARG A 167 4.66 3.90 -16.93
CA ARG A 167 4.47 3.28 -18.26
C ARG A 167 3.43 4.00 -19.12
N GLY A 168 2.71 4.98 -18.58
CA GLY A 168 1.64 5.69 -19.29
C GLY A 168 0.46 4.80 -19.70
N ARG A 169 0.24 3.66 -19.03
CA ARG A 169 -0.71 2.61 -19.46
C ARG A 169 -2.15 3.12 -19.62
N TYR A 170 -2.57 4.04 -18.77
CA TYR A 170 -3.93 4.61 -18.74
C TYR A 170 -4.01 6.03 -19.30
N ASN A 171 -2.95 6.51 -19.97
CA ASN A 171 -2.99 7.81 -20.67
C ASN A 171 -3.88 7.74 -21.93
N LYS A 172 -4.08 6.55 -22.47
CA LYS A 172 -5.09 6.25 -23.49
C LYS A 172 -6.12 5.30 -22.89
N PRO A 173 -7.40 5.41 -23.27
CA PRO A 173 -8.44 4.48 -22.81
C PRO A 173 -8.05 3.03 -23.08
N GLN A 174 -8.21 2.17 -22.08
CA GLN A 174 -7.94 0.73 -22.17
C GLN A 174 -9.23 -0.04 -21.92
N ASN A 175 -9.65 -0.89 -22.87
CA ASN A 175 -10.74 -1.83 -22.60
C ASN A 175 -10.21 -3.00 -21.76
N GLU A 176 -10.83 -3.26 -20.62
CA GLU A 176 -10.45 -4.28 -19.67
C GLU A 176 -11.68 -5.00 -19.13
N ASN A 177 -11.58 -6.30 -18.90
CA ASN A 177 -12.63 -7.06 -18.21
C ASN A 177 -12.31 -7.15 -16.71
N ARG A 178 -13.19 -6.60 -15.88
CA ARG A 178 -12.97 -6.40 -14.44
C ARG A 178 -14.14 -6.92 -13.62
N ILE A 179 -13.82 -7.39 -12.42
CA ILE A 179 -14.80 -7.66 -11.36
C ILE A 179 -14.88 -6.39 -10.53
N PHE A 180 -16.09 -5.90 -10.26
CA PHE A 180 -16.35 -4.85 -9.30
C PHE A 180 -17.17 -5.39 -8.13
N LEU A 181 -16.81 -4.97 -6.93
CA LEU A 181 -17.56 -5.22 -5.71
C LEU A 181 -17.79 -3.89 -5.02
N PHE A 182 -19.06 -3.53 -4.82
CA PHE A 182 -19.44 -2.37 -4.03
C PHE A 182 -19.91 -2.86 -2.68
N LEU A 183 -19.26 -2.38 -1.62
CA LEU A 183 -19.56 -2.72 -0.24
C LEU A 183 -20.10 -1.49 0.46
N ASP A 184 -21.22 -1.65 1.15
CA ASP A 184 -21.92 -0.57 1.84
C ASP A 184 -22.27 -0.97 3.27
N ILE A 185 -22.12 -0.06 4.23
CA ILE A 185 -22.38 -0.32 5.64
C ILE A 185 -23.88 -0.25 5.90
N ASN A 186 -24.43 -1.26 6.57
CA ASN A 186 -25.85 -1.30 6.91
C ASN A 186 -26.20 -0.22 7.94
N ASP A 187 -27.36 0.41 7.75
CA ASP A 187 -27.95 1.40 8.66
C ASP A 187 -27.03 2.58 9.01
N SER A 188 -26.16 2.97 8.07
CA SER A 188 -25.15 4.02 8.25
C SER A 188 -25.73 5.34 8.75
N THR A 189 -26.84 5.78 8.18
CA THR A 189 -27.53 7.02 8.58
C THR A 189 -28.02 6.92 10.02
N THR A 190 -28.71 5.82 10.37
CA THR A 190 -29.20 5.55 11.73
C THR A 190 -28.05 5.49 12.74
N ILE A 191 -26.92 4.86 12.37
CA ILE A 191 -25.73 4.81 13.22
C ILE A 191 -25.17 6.22 13.42
N ALA A 192 -25.01 7.00 12.35
CA ALA A 192 -24.46 8.36 12.40
C ALA A 192 -25.32 9.30 13.26
N GLU A 193 -26.64 9.22 13.16
CA GLU A 193 -27.58 9.97 13.99
C GLU A 193 -27.46 9.59 15.47
N ARG A 194 -27.29 8.30 15.78
CA ARG A 194 -27.22 7.82 17.17
C ARG A 194 -25.90 8.17 17.86
N ILE A 195 -24.76 8.00 17.20
CA ILE A 195 -23.44 8.15 17.83
C ILE A 195 -22.78 9.50 17.54
N GLY A 196 -23.35 10.30 16.64
CA GLY A 196 -22.82 11.58 16.20
C GLY A 196 -21.73 11.44 15.13
N HIS A 197 -21.62 12.47 14.29
CA HIS A 197 -20.77 12.46 13.09
C HIS A 197 -19.28 12.19 13.38
N GLU A 198 -18.72 12.68 14.48
CA GLU A 198 -17.30 12.46 14.80
C GLU A 198 -17.02 11.00 15.20
N ARG A 199 -17.85 10.41 16.06
CA ARG A 199 -17.71 8.97 16.42
C ARG A 199 -17.97 8.10 15.19
N TYR A 200 -18.93 8.47 14.35
CA TYR A 200 -19.21 7.77 13.10
C TYR A 200 -18.04 7.83 12.11
N PHE A 201 -17.41 8.99 11.95
CA PHE A 201 -16.20 9.11 11.13
C PHE A 201 -15.06 8.21 11.64
N ASN A 202 -14.88 8.12 12.95
CA ASN A 202 -13.90 7.21 13.54
C ASN A 202 -14.29 5.73 13.37
N LEU A 203 -15.58 5.39 13.42
CA LEU A 203 -16.09 4.06 13.08
C LEU A 203 -15.74 3.69 11.64
N LEU A 204 -15.99 4.58 10.67
CA LEU A 204 -15.63 4.35 9.26
C LEU A 204 -14.13 4.12 9.11
N LYS A 205 -13.31 4.92 9.78
CA LYS A 205 -11.85 4.79 9.76
C LYS A 205 -11.38 3.44 10.29
N ASP A 206 -11.94 2.98 11.40
CA ASP A 206 -11.59 1.68 11.99
C ASP A 206 -12.11 0.52 11.13
N PHE A 207 -13.33 0.63 10.61
CA PHE A 207 -13.96 -0.34 9.72
C PHE A 207 -13.12 -0.54 8.44
N PHE A 208 -12.78 0.55 7.75
CA PHE A 208 -11.96 0.49 6.54
C PHE A 208 -10.54 -0.02 6.83
N ALA A 209 -9.97 0.31 8.00
CA ALA A 209 -8.69 -0.25 8.41
C ALA A 209 -8.78 -1.78 8.59
N ASP A 210 -9.84 -2.29 9.22
CA ASP A 210 -10.01 -3.73 9.48
C ASP A 210 -10.25 -4.55 8.23
N ILE A 211 -10.95 -4.01 7.23
CA ILE A 211 -11.18 -4.72 5.96
C ILE A 211 -10.01 -4.57 4.98
N THR A 212 -9.07 -3.64 5.21
CA THR A 212 -7.90 -3.45 4.34
C THR A 212 -7.04 -4.72 4.26
N ASP A 213 -6.85 -5.41 5.38
CA ASP A 213 -6.09 -6.66 5.41
C ASP A 213 -6.73 -7.77 4.56
N PRO A 214 -8.04 -8.07 4.70
CA PRO A 214 -8.79 -8.92 3.78
C PRO A 214 -8.68 -8.49 2.30
N ILE A 215 -8.79 -7.19 1.99
CA ILE A 215 -8.69 -6.68 0.60
C ILE A 215 -7.33 -7.08 0.01
N LEU A 216 -6.24 -6.76 0.70
CA LEU A 216 -4.89 -7.01 0.22
C LEU A 216 -4.55 -8.50 0.20
N SER A 217 -5.01 -9.26 1.19
CA SER A 217 -4.89 -10.73 1.26
C SER A 217 -5.59 -11.44 0.11
N ASN A 218 -6.57 -10.78 -0.49
CA ASN A 218 -7.31 -11.27 -1.65
C ASN A 218 -6.99 -10.51 -2.94
N SER A 219 -5.90 -9.75 -2.97
CA SER A 219 -5.40 -9.04 -4.17
C SER A 219 -6.44 -8.07 -4.77
N GLY A 220 -7.34 -7.56 -3.94
CA GLY A 220 -8.31 -6.53 -4.31
C GLY A 220 -7.65 -5.17 -4.39
N HIS A 221 -8.17 -4.35 -5.28
CA HIS A 221 -7.75 -2.96 -5.41
C HIS A 221 -8.88 -2.06 -4.95
N ILE A 222 -8.56 -1.08 -4.11
CA ILE A 222 -9.51 -0.03 -3.73
C ILE A 222 -9.58 0.94 -4.90
N TYR A 223 -10.77 1.09 -5.48
CA TYR A 223 -11.03 2.09 -6.50
C TYR A 223 -11.27 3.45 -5.84
N GLN A 224 -12.27 3.53 -4.95
CA GLN A 224 -12.66 4.75 -4.27
C GLN A 224 -13.42 4.46 -2.98
N TYR A 225 -13.39 5.45 -2.09
CA TYR A 225 -14.27 5.54 -0.92
C TYR A 225 -15.35 6.58 -1.25
N VAL A 226 -16.62 6.23 -1.07
CA VAL A 226 -17.76 7.12 -1.34
C VAL A 226 -18.67 7.13 -0.12
N GLY A 227 -18.43 8.07 0.79
CA GLY A 227 -19.13 8.10 2.09
C GLY A 227 -18.79 6.87 2.92
N ASP A 228 -19.79 6.03 3.14
CA ASP A 228 -19.77 4.73 3.81
C ASP A 228 -19.60 3.53 2.86
N GLU A 229 -19.64 3.78 1.55
CA GLU A 229 -19.38 2.79 0.52
C GLU A 229 -17.88 2.70 0.20
N ILE A 230 -17.40 1.48 -0.07
CA ILE A 230 -16.10 1.23 -0.70
C ILE A 230 -16.30 0.44 -2.00
N SER A 231 -15.72 0.95 -3.09
CA SER A 231 -15.71 0.28 -4.38
C SER A 231 -14.37 -0.43 -4.57
N LEU A 232 -14.41 -1.75 -4.83
CA LEU A 232 -13.24 -2.59 -5.05
C LEU A 232 -13.26 -3.19 -6.45
N TYR A 233 -12.08 -3.52 -6.98
CA TYR A 233 -11.97 -4.21 -8.26
C TYR A 233 -10.84 -5.25 -8.35
N TRP A 234 -11.03 -6.20 -9.27
CA TRP A 234 -10.05 -7.20 -9.67
C TRP A 234 -10.03 -7.37 -11.20
N LYS A 235 -8.97 -7.96 -11.74
CA LYS A 235 -9.04 -8.52 -13.11
C LYS A 235 -10.02 -9.69 -13.13
N ASN A 236 -10.86 -9.80 -14.16
CA ASN A 236 -11.80 -10.90 -14.29
C ASN A 236 -11.11 -12.22 -14.66
N THR A 237 -10.75 -13.02 -13.65
CA THR A 237 -10.19 -14.37 -13.80
C THR A 237 -10.81 -15.27 -12.74
N ILE A 238 -10.88 -16.59 -12.99
CA ILE A 238 -11.42 -17.58 -12.04
C ILE A 238 -10.76 -17.45 -10.65
N ILE A 239 -9.43 -17.30 -10.62
CA ILE A 239 -8.66 -17.13 -9.37
C ILE A 239 -9.11 -15.87 -8.62
N ASN A 240 -9.32 -14.76 -9.33
CA ASN A 240 -9.74 -13.51 -8.71
C ASN A 240 -11.21 -13.51 -8.30
N LYS A 241 -12.08 -14.23 -9.02
CA LYS A 241 -13.46 -14.47 -8.60
C LYS A 241 -13.49 -15.19 -7.24
N LEU A 242 -12.67 -16.25 -7.07
CA LEU A 242 -12.51 -16.95 -5.79
C LEU A 242 -11.94 -16.05 -4.69
N ARG A 243 -10.94 -15.22 -5.01
CA ARG A 243 -10.38 -14.23 -4.07
C ARG A 243 -11.41 -13.17 -3.66
N CYS A 244 -12.22 -12.70 -4.59
CA CYS A 244 -13.31 -11.77 -4.31
C CYS A 244 -14.30 -12.36 -3.30
N LEU A 245 -14.70 -13.63 -3.48
CA LEU A 245 -15.53 -14.35 -2.52
C LEU A 245 -14.83 -14.53 -1.15
N ALA A 246 -13.55 -14.89 -1.15
CA ALA A 246 -12.76 -15.03 0.07
C ALA A 246 -12.61 -13.71 0.83
N PHE A 247 -12.47 -12.59 0.12
CA PHE A 247 -12.47 -11.25 0.72
C PHE A 247 -13.75 -11.01 1.53
N VAL A 248 -14.93 -11.25 0.94
CA VAL A 248 -16.22 -11.00 1.62
C VAL A 248 -16.29 -11.78 2.94
N ARG A 249 -15.93 -13.07 2.90
CA ARG A 249 -15.89 -13.93 4.09
C ARG A 249 -14.88 -13.45 5.12
N GLU A 250 -13.65 -13.15 4.70
CA GLU A 250 -12.57 -12.70 5.59
C GLU A 250 -12.84 -11.33 6.21
N ALA A 251 -13.51 -10.43 5.49
CA ALA A 251 -13.96 -9.15 6.02
C ALA A 251 -14.99 -9.33 7.15
N CYS A 252 -15.97 -10.24 6.98
CA CYS A 252 -16.91 -10.58 8.05
C CYS A 252 -16.19 -11.13 9.29
N VAL A 253 -15.23 -12.04 9.09
CA VAL A 253 -14.43 -12.62 10.18
C VAL A 253 -13.59 -11.54 10.88
N ALA A 254 -12.99 -10.61 10.14
CA ALA A 254 -12.18 -9.54 10.71
C ALA A 254 -13.00 -8.61 11.63
N ILE A 255 -14.20 -8.22 11.19
CA ILE A 255 -15.10 -7.37 12.00
C ILE A 255 -15.59 -8.14 13.24
N ASN A 256 -16.03 -9.39 13.07
CA ASN A 256 -16.51 -10.22 14.18
C ASN A 256 -15.42 -10.47 15.23
N ARG A 257 -14.15 -10.63 14.82
CA ARG A 257 -13.03 -10.73 15.77
C ARG A 257 -12.82 -9.47 16.60
N ARG A 258 -13.24 -8.30 16.11
CA ARG A 258 -13.16 -7.02 16.81
C ARG A 258 -14.51 -6.57 17.37
N GLN A 259 -15.50 -7.45 17.46
CA GLN A 259 -16.86 -7.12 17.90
C GLN A 259 -16.88 -6.37 19.25
N GLU A 260 -16.16 -6.86 20.25
CA GLU A 260 -16.10 -6.22 21.58
C GLU A 260 -15.52 -4.80 21.53
N TYR A 261 -14.53 -4.57 20.67
CA TYR A 261 -13.95 -3.24 20.46
C TYR A 261 -14.99 -2.29 19.87
N TYR A 262 -15.72 -2.74 18.84
CA TYR A 262 -16.74 -1.94 18.17
C TYR A 262 -17.89 -1.58 19.12
N LEU A 263 -18.37 -2.54 19.91
CA LEU A 263 -19.37 -2.30 20.95
C LEU A 263 -18.87 -1.30 21.99
N LYS A 264 -17.64 -1.44 22.48
CA LYS A 264 -17.09 -0.54 23.50
C LYS A 264 -16.89 0.90 22.99
N MET A 265 -16.47 1.06 21.74
CA MET A 265 -16.12 2.38 21.19
C MET A 265 -17.30 3.10 20.53
N TYR A 266 -18.24 2.36 19.97
CA TYR A 266 -19.29 2.88 19.10
C TYR A 266 -20.70 2.36 19.42
N ASP A 267 -20.86 1.53 20.45
CA ASP A 267 -22.15 0.95 20.86
C ASP A 267 -22.83 0.13 19.73
N VAL A 268 -22.06 -0.29 18.71
CA VAL A 268 -22.55 -1.03 17.55
C VAL A 268 -21.43 -1.79 16.89
N VAL A 269 -21.79 -2.93 16.29
CA VAL A 269 -20.91 -3.72 15.43
C VAL A 269 -21.34 -3.43 13.99
N PRO A 270 -20.50 -2.82 13.15
CA PRO A 270 -20.88 -2.54 11.78
C PRO A 270 -21.08 -3.85 11.01
N THR A 271 -22.15 -3.91 10.22
CA THR A 271 -22.36 -4.97 9.24
C THR A 271 -22.46 -4.34 7.86
N PHE A 272 -22.33 -5.13 6.79
CA PHE A 272 -22.29 -4.58 5.44
C PHE A 272 -23.00 -5.49 4.44
N LYS A 273 -23.40 -4.90 3.31
CA LYS A 273 -23.92 -5.59 2.13
C LYS A 273 -22.94 -5.43 0.97
N THR A 274 -22.91 -6.40 0.06
CA THR A 274 -22.11 -6.31 -1.17
C THR A 274 -22.90 -6.65 -2.41
N GLY A 275 -22.69 -5.86 -3.46
CA GLY A 275 -23.09 -6.19 -4.82
C GLY A 275 -21.86 -6.49 -5.67
N ILE A 276 -21.87 -7.59 -6.42
CA ILE A 276 -20.73 -8.05 -7.22
C ILE A 276 -21.15 -8.27 -8.66
N HIS A 277 -20.40 -7.70 -9.60
CA HIS A 277 -20.60 -7.94 -11.02
C HIS A 277 -19.27 -7.93 -11.77
N ALA A 278 -19.23 -8.57 -12.94
CA ALA A 278 -18.06 -8.64 -13.78
C ALA A 278 -18.43 -8.31 -15.23
N GLY A 279 -17.61 -7.51 -15.89
CA GLY A 279 -17.87 -7.09 -17.26
C GLY A 279 -16.78 -6.19 -17.83
N GLU A 280 -17.00 -5.73 -19.05
CA GLU A 280 -16.10 -4.83 -19.76
C GLU A 280 -16.18 -3.40 -19.24
N VAL A 281 -15.02 -2.79 -19.06
CA VAL A 281 -14.87 -1.39 -18.67
C VAL A 281 -13.75 -0.74 -19.46
N THR A 282 -13.95 0.54 -19.74
CA THR A 282 -12.89 1.40 -20.25
C THR A 282 -12.20 2.10 -19.09
N ALA A 283 -10.91 1.80 -18.88
CA ALA A 283 -10.08 2.42 -17.86
C ALA A 283 -9.20 3.52 -18.47
N GLY A 284 -9.15 4.70 -17.85
CA GLY A 284 -8.32 5.81 -18.32
C GLY A 284 -8.18 6.93 -17.29
N TYR A 285 -7.11 7.71 -17.38
CA TYR A 285 -6.98 8.93 -16.57
C TYR A 285 -7.88 10.04 -17.13
N ILE A 286 -8.76 10.57 -16.29
CA ILE A 286 -9.63 11.72 -16.59
C ILE A 286 -9.23 12.90 -15.71
N GLY A 287 -9.39 14.11 -16.24
CA GLY A 287 -9.14 15.37 -15.52
C GLY A 287 -7.91 16.12 -16.05
N ILE A 288 -7.94 17.44 -15.90
CA ILE A 288 -6.86 18.33 -16.37
C ILE A 288 -5.91 18.65 -15.21
N ILE A 289 -6.46 19.15 -14.10
CA ILE A 289 -5.71 19.56 -12.90
C ILE A 289 -5.56 18.38 -11.94
N LYS A 290 -6.68 17.72 -11.61
CA LYS A 290 -6.73 16.51 -10.78
C LYS A 290 -6.99 15.33 -11.70
N LYS A 291 -5.95 14.55 -12.00
CA LYS A 291 -6.07 13.33 -12.80
C LYS A 291 -6.41 12.15 -11.89
N GLU A 292 -7.50 11.47 -12.21
CA GLU A 292 -7.93 10.26 -11.51
C GLU A 292 -8.06 9.12 -12.51
N LEU A 293 -7.65 7.91 -12.12
CA LEU A 293 -7.95 6.72 -12.90
C LEU A 293 -9.45 6.49 -12.78
N VAL A 294 -10.17 6.52 -13.88
CA VAL A 294 -11.62 6.31 -13.92
C VAL A 294 -11.90 5.05 -14.73
N PHE A 295 -12.87 4.26 -14.25
CA PHE A 295 -13.49 3.19 -15.01
C PHE A 295 -14.86 3.63 -15.50
N SER A 296 -15.11 3.50 -16.79
CA SER A 296 -16.39 3.83 -17.43
C SER A 296 -16.95 2.61 -18.15
N GLY A 297 -18.24 2.36 -17.99
CA GLY A 297 -18.94 1.22 -18.58
C GLY A 297 -20.18 0.88 -17.79
N ASP A 298 -21.09 0.09 -18.38
CA ASP A 298 -22.32 -0.34 -17.69
C ASP A 298 -22.01 -1.20 -16.46
N THR A 299 -20.86 -1.89 -16.44
CA THR A 299 -20.44 -2.74 -15.32
C THR A 299 -20.46 -2.02 -13.97
N LEU A 300 -19.97 -0.78 -13.85
CA LEU A 300 -20.00 -0.07 -12.56
C LEU A 300 -21.42 0.28 -12.13
N ASN A 301 -22.24 0.74 -13.07
CA ASN A 301 -23.64 1.09 -12.80
C ASN A 301 -24.45 -0.14 -12.41
N THR A 302 -24.23 -1.26 -13.10
CA THR A 302 -24.86 -2.54 -12.80
C THR A 302 -24.42 -3.05 -11.43
N THR A 303 -23.13 -2.97 -11.06
CA THR A 303 -22.67 -3.29 -9.69
C THR A 303 -23.37 -2.44 -8.63
N ALA A 304 -23.47 -1.12 -8.83
CA ALA A 304 -24.14 -0.20 -7.90
C ALA A 304 -25.63 -0.54 -7.71
N ARG A 305 -26.31 -0.89 -8.81
CA ARG A 305 -27.72 -1.30 -8.81
C ARG A 305 -27.92 -2.64 -8.11
N ILE A 306 -27.03 -3.61 -8.33
CA ILE A 306 -27.05 -4.90 -7.61
C ILE A 306 -26.86 -4.67 -6.12
N ARG A 307 -25.87 -3.85 -5.72
CA ARG A 307 -25.66 -3.47 -4.31
C ARG A 307 -26.91 -2.83 -3.70
N SER A 308 -27.57 -1.95 -4.43
CA SER A 308 -28.83 -1.34 -3.98
C SER A 308 -29.94 -2.39 -3.79
N LYS A 309 -30.05 -3.37 -4.70
CA LYS A 309 -31.00 -4.49 -4.59
C LYS A 309 -30.75 -5.41 -3.40
N CYS A 310 -29.53 -5.46 -2.86
CA CYS A 310 -29.25 -6.22 -1.64
C CYS A 310 -30.16 -5.80 -0.46
N HIS A 311 -30.52 -4.52 -0.36
CA HIS A 311 -31.44 -4.04 0.69
C HIS A 311 -32.87 -4.54 0.46
N GLU A 312 -33.38 -4.42 -0.77
CA GLU A 312 -34.73 -4.86 -1.14
C GLU A 312 -34.92 -6.38 -1.00
N LEU A 313 -33.90 -7.16 -1.38
CA LEU A 313 -33.92 -8.63 -1.35
C LEU A 313 -33.61 -9.21 0.03
N ASN A 314 -33.22 -8.35 0.98
CA ASN A 314 -32.70 -8.75 2.30
C ASN A 314 -31.57 -9.81 2.24
N GLU A 315 -30.79 -9.81 1.16
CA GLU A 315 -29.63 -10.68 1.01
C GLU A 315 -28.35 -9.86 1.29
N PRO A 316 -27.39 -10.38 2.07
CA PRO A 316 -26.17 -9.64 2.41
C PRO A 316 -25.23 -9.52 1.22
N PHE A 317 -25.09 -10.58 0.42
CA PHE A 317 -24.12 -10.63 -0.67
C PHE A 317 -24.81 -11.15 -1.94
N VAL A 318 -24.91 -10.28 -2.95
CA VAL A 318 -25.57 -10.58 -4.22
C VAL A 318 -24.55 -10.46 -5.36
N ALA A 319 -24.57 -11.44 -6.25
CA ALA A 319 -23.71 -11.47 -7.43
C ALA A 319 -24.52 -11.71 -8.71
N SER A 320 -24.09 -11.10 -9.81
CA SER A 320 -24.61 -11.36 -11.16
C SER A 320 -24.14 -12.71 -11.72
N ALA A 321 -24.85 -13.24 -12.72
CA ALA A 321 -24.43 -14.42 -13.48
C ALA A 321 -23.04 -14.29 -14.11
N GLU A 322 -22.70 -13.13 -14.68
CA GLU A 322 -21.42 -12.85 -15.35
C GLU A 322 -20.24 -12.97 -14.38
N PHE A 323 -20.43 -12.52 -13.13
CA PHE A 323 -19.45 -12.74 -12.07
C PHE A 323 -19.29 -14.23 -11.75
N LEU A 324 -20.37 -15.01 -11.72
CA LEU A 324 -20.32 -16.44 -11.42
C LEU A 324 -19.89 -17.32 -12.58
N ASP A 325 -19.84 -16.78 -13.80
CA ASP A 325 -19.46 -17.54 -14.99
C ASP A 325 -18.10 -18.26 -14.80
N GLY A 326 -18.05 -19.55 -15.13
CA GLY A 326 -16.88 -20.40 -14.91
C GLY A 326 -16.56 -20.77 -13.44
N LEU A 327 -17.33 -20.33 -12.44
CA LEU A 327 -17.20 -20.81 -11.06
C LEU A 327 -18.08 -22.05 -10.82
N THR A 328 -17.49 -23.23 -10.90
CA THR A 328 -18.19 -24.48 -10.58
C THR A 328 -18.12 -24.77 -9.08
N LYS A 329 -19.22 -24.55 -8.34
CA LYS A 329 -19.40 -24.91 -6.91
C LYS A 329 -18.15 -24.64 -6.03
N PRO A 330 -17.79 -23.37 -5.80
CA PRO A 330 -16.63 -23.05 -4.97
C PRO A 330 -16.81 -23.62 -3.55
N LYS A 331 -15.83 -24.42 -3.10
CA LYS A 331 -15.88 -25.09 -1.79
C LYS A 331 -16.08 -24.07 -0.66
N GLY A 332 -17.02 -24.36 0.25
CA GLY A 332 -17.32 -23.50 1.39
C GLY A 332 -18.29 -22.34 1.10
N TYR A 333 -18.86 -22.29 -0.11
CA TYR A 333 -19.88 -21.32 -0.49
C TYR A 333 -21.16 -22.02 -0.95
N GLN A 334 -22.30 -21.46 -0.57
CA GLN A 334 -23.63 -21.81 -1.06
C GLN A 334 -24.09 -20.67 -1.96
N ILE A 335 -24.42 -20.99 -3.21
CA ILE A 335 -24.85 -20.03 -4.21
C ILE A 335 -26.26 -20.41 -4.61
N ASN A 336 -27.21 -19.53 -4.30
CA ASN A 336 -28.64 -19.74 -4.57
C ASN A 336 -29.10 -18.75 -5.62
N GLU A 337 -29.78 -19.23 -6.65
CA GLU A 337 -30.41 -18.37 -7.65
C GLU A 337 -31.54 -17.56 -6.99
N ILE A 338 -31.52 -16.24 -7.18
CA ILE A 338 -32.62 -15.35 -6.77
C ILE A 338 -33.62 -15.23 -7.93
N GLY A 339 -33.10 -15.11 -9.17
CA GLY A 339 -33.89 -15.02 -10.39
C GLY A 339 -33.43 -13.87 -11.29
N GLU A 340 -34.21 -13.62 -12.34
CA GLU A 340 -34.01 -12.49 -13.26
C GLU A 340 -34.72 -11.24 -12.75
N ILE A 341 -33.94 -10.22 -12.40
CA ILE A 341 -34.42 -8.98 -11.79
C ILE A 341 -34.16 -7.81 -12.73
N GLU A 342 -35.18 -6.99 -12.93
CA GLU A 342 -35.02 -5.72 -13.65
C GLU A 342 -34.28 -4.72 -12.76
N LEU A 343 -33.16 -4.20 -13.27
CA LEU A 343 -32.41 -3.14 -12.62
C LEU A 343 -32.88 -1.79 -13.15
N ARG A 344 -33.07 -0.82 -12.26
CA ARG A 344 -33.57 0.51 -12.61
C ARG A 344 -32.76 1.14 -13.75
N GLY A 345 -33.42 1.44 -14.87
CA GLY A 345 -32.80 2.08 -16.02
C GLY A 345 -32.02 1.14 -16.94
N ARG A 346 -32.32 -0.17 -16.91
CA ARG A 346 -31.87 -1.16 -17.88
C ARG A 346 -33.06 -1.98 -18.37
N MET A 347 -33.15 -2.19 -19.69
CA MET A 347 -34.25 -2.97 -20.27
C MET A 347 -34.05 -4.47 -20.14
N GLU A 348 -32.79 -4.92 -20.09
CA GLU A 348 -32.46 -6.33 -19.88
C GLU A 348 -32.50 -6.67 -18.40
N LYS A 349 -33.10 -7.82 -18.08
CA LYS A 349 -33.08 -8.38 -16.74
C LYS A 349 -31.72 -8.96 -16.44
N GLU A 350 -31.28 -8.78 -15.20
CA GLU A 350 -30.04 -9.31 -14.68
C GLU A 350 -30.31 -10.54 -13.84
N LYS A 351 -29.62 -11.64 -14.12
CA LYS A 351 -29.77 -12.88 -13.37
C LYS A 351 -28.90 -12.83 -12.11
N LEU A 352 -29.54 -12.80 -10.95
CA LEU A 352 -28.89 -12.58 -9.66
C LEU A 352 -28.87 -13.83 -8.79
N PHE A 353 -27.84 -13.92 -7.96
CA PHE A 353 -27.60 -15.02 -7.04
C PHE A 353 -27.22 -14.48 -5.65
N SER A 354 -27.75 -15.11 -4.60
CA SER A 354 -27.31 -14.91 -3.23
C SER A 354 -26.09 -15.80 -2.97
N VAL A 355 -25.07 -15.23 -2.34
CA VAL A 355 -23.87 -15.96 -1.91
C VAL A 355 -23.81 -16.02 -0.40
N ARG A 356 -23.74 -17.24 0.14
CA ARG A 356 -23.55 -17.51 1.57
C ARG A 356 -22.29 -18.37 1.75
N PHE A 357 -21.66 -18.27 2.91
CA PHE A 357 -20.52 -19.10 3.29
C PHE A 357 -20.81 -19.79 4.62
N ALA A 358 -20.29 -21.00 4.77
CA ALA A 358 -20.46 -21.84 5.96
C ALA A 358 -19.49 -21.45 7.08
#